data_AF-A0A3C0G2W3-F1
#
_entry.id   AF-A0A3C0G2W3-F1
#
_cell.length_a   1.000
_cell.length_b   1.000
_cell.length_c   1.000
_cell.angle_alpha   90.00
_cell.angle_beta   90.00
_cell.angle_gamma   90.00
#
_symmetry.space_group_name_H-M   'P 1'
#
loop_
_entity.id
_entity.type
_entity.pdbx_description
1 polymer ?
#
loop_
_entity_poly.entity_id
_entity_poly.type
_entity_poly.pdbx_seq_one_letter_code
_entity_poly.pdbx_strand_id
1 'polypeptide(L)'
;NNLEQADRFATDRQFVEQKIGVSTLPRFSEDDTVVSACTKAFQNLCQKESIEPSEIEGVVLCTQNPDGGGLPHNSALIHAELGLPVECACFDIGLGCSGYVYGLSVIQSFMAVNSMKKGLLFTCDPYSRILDPEDKNTC
;
A
#
# COMPACT_ATOMS: atom_id res chain seq x y z
N ASN A 1 -2.78 18.99 6.44
CA ASN A 1 -4.14 19.58 6.33
C ASN A 1 -4.19 20.37 5.03
N ASN A 2 -5.05 20.01 4.08
CA ASN A 2 -5.05 20.65 2.75
C ASN A 2 -5.57 22.10 2.77
N LEU A 3 -6.37 22.46 3.77
CA LEU A 3 -6.82 23.83 3.95
C LEU A 3 -5.67 24.74 4.41
N GLU A 4 -4.83 24.24 5.33
CA GLU A 4 -3.58 24.95 5.71
C GLU A 4 -2.60 25.04 4.53
N GLN A 5 -2.52 24.00 3.68
CA GLN A 5 -1.71 24.05 2.46
C GLN A 5 -2.23 25.12 1.48
N ALA A 6 -3.56 25.25 1.31
CA ALA A 6 -4.13 26.29 0.47
C ALA A 6 -3.76 27.69 0.95
N ASP A 7 -3.83 27.93 2.26
CA ASP A 7 -3.40 29.20 2.86
C ASP A 7 -1.90 29.45 2.60
N ARG A 8 -1.05 28.42 2.78
CA ARG A 8 0.40 28.48 2.54
C ARG A 8 0.76 28.81 1.09
N PHE A 9 0.03 28.26 0.11
CA PHE A 9 0.23 28.49 -1.32
C PHE A 9 -0.62 29.63 -1.89
N ALA A 10 -1.18 30.49 -1.04
CA ALA A 10 -2.05 31.60 -1.44
C ALA A 10 -3.14 31.19 -2.44
N THR A 11 -3.77 30.04 -2.20
CA THR A 11 -4.82 29.44 -3.03
C THR A 11 -6.15 29.47 -2.30
N ASP A 12 -7.26 29.51 -3.06
CA ASP A 12 -8.60 29.58 -2.50
C ASP A 12 -9.02 28.27 -1.80
N ARG A 13 -9.53 28.38 -0.57
CA ARG A 13 -10.13 27.25 0.17
C ARG A 13 -11.30 26.63 -0.58
N GLN A 14 -12.06 27.43 -1.36
CA GLN A 14 -13.13 26.89 -2.20
C GLN A 14 -12.60 25.89 -3.25
N PHE A 15 -11.37 26.05 -3.72
CA PHE A 15 -10.74 25.08 -4.63
C PHE A 15 -10.55 23.73 -3.95
N VAL A 16 -10.06 23.71 -2.70
CA VAL A 16 -9.90 22.47 -1.94
C VAL A 16 -11.25 21.81 -1.68
N GLU A 17 -12.25 22.58 -1.27
CA GLU A 17 -13.56 22.04 -0.89
C GLU A 17 -14.39 21.56 -2.10
N GLN A 18 -14.34 22.30 -3.22
CA GLN A 18 -15.23 22.04 -4.36
C GLN A 18 -14.58 21.29 -5.52
N LYS A 19 -13.25 21.38 -5.69
CA LYS A 19 -12.53 20.72 -6.81
C LYS A 19 -11.76 19.49 -6.36
N ILE A 20 -11.02 19.58 -5.25
CA ILE A 20 -10.26 18.43 -4.72
C ILE A 20 -11.18 17.54 -3.88
N GLY A 21 -12.04 18.15 -3.04
CA GLY A 21 -13.00 17.44 -2.19
C GLY A 21 -12.38 16.75 -0.96
N VAL A 22 -11.09 16.96 -0.69
CA VAL A 22 -10.35 16.30 0.40
C VAL A 22 -9.67 17.34 1.29
N SER A 23 -10.14 17.47 2.53
CA SER A 23 -9.61 18.45 3.50
C SER A 23 -8.37 17.95 4.25
N THR A 24 -8.25 16.64 4.44
CA THR A 24 -7.12 16.01 5.15
C THR A 24 -6.68 14.75 4.44
N LEU A 25 -5.38 14.48 4.49
CA LEU A 25 -4.75 13.31 3.90
C LEU A 25 -3.92 12.62 4.99
N PRO A 26 -3.97 11.28 5.08
CA PRO A 26 -3.05 10.55 5.94
C PRO A 26 -1.62 10.72 5.42
N ARG A 27 -0.67 10.84 6.34
CA ARG A 27 0.77 10.90 6.02
C ARG A 27 1.48 9.84 6.84
N PHE A 28 2.46 9.19 6.23
CA PHE A 28 3.36 8.30 6.95
C PHE A 28 4.17 9.13 7.94
N SER A 29 4.33 8.60 9.15
CA SER A 29 5.34 9.12 10.08
C SER A 29 6.76 8.72 9.64
N GLU A 30 7.76 9.24 10.33
CA GLU A 30 9.17 8.88 10.10
C GLU A 30 9.40 7.37 10.33
N ASP A 31 8.67 6.78 11.28
CA ASP A 31 8.83 5.38 11.67
C ASP A 31 7.94 4.41 10.87
N ASP A 32 6.94 4.90 10.13
CA ASP A 32 6.10 4.03 9.30
C ASP A 32 6.92 3.44 8.14
N THR A 33 6.51 2.29 7.63
CA THR A 33 7.11 1.67 6.44
C THR A 33 6.01 1.05 5.63
N VAL A 34 6.22 0.81 4.35
CA VAL A 34 5.25 0.08 3.53
C VAL A 34 5.00 -1.30 4.14
N VAL A 35 6.08 -1.96 4.59
CA VAL A 35 6.01 -3.25 5.29
C VAL A 35 5.13 -3.16 6.54
N SER A 36 5.41 -2.23 7.46
CA SER A 36 4.65 -2.13 8.72
C SER A 36 3.20 -1.69 8.51
N ALA A 37 2.92 -0.85 7.50
CA ALA A 37 1.56 -0.47 7.13
C ALA A 37 0.76 -1.68 6.61
N CYS A 38 1.36 -2.51 5.75
CA CYS A 38 0.76 -3.75 5.26
C CYS A 38 0.53 -4.77 6.39
N THR A 39 1.52 -4.96 7.27
CA THR A 39 1.41 -5.85 8.43
C THR A 39 0.29 -5.41 9.38
N LYS A 40 0.20 -4.10 9.70
CA LYS A 40 -0.91 -3.52 10.49
C LYS A 40 -2.26 -3.73 9.78
N ALA A 41 -2.32 -3.56 8.46
CA ALA A 41 -3.54 -3.77 7.69
C ALA A 41 -4.02 -5.23 7.74
N PHE A 42 -3.10 -6.20 7.65
CA PHE A 42 -3.42 -7.62 7.79
C PHE A 42 -3.90 -7.96 9.21
N GLN A 43 -3.24 -7.46 10.26
CA GLN A 43 -3.68 -7.64 11.64
C GLN A 43 -5.11 -7.09 11.85
N ASN A 44 -5.41 -5.93 11.29
CA ASN A 44 -6.75 -5.34 11.33
C ASN A 44 -7.79 -6.18 10.55
N LEU A 45 -7.37 -6.88 9.50
CA LEU A 45 -8.23 -7.82 8.77
C LEU A 45 -8.50 -9.07 9.63
N CYS A 46 -7.48 -9.64 10.27
CA CYS A 46 -7.62 -10.80 11.17
C CYS A 46 -8.52 -10.53 12.39
N GLN A 47 -8.66 -9.26 12.81
CA GLN A 47 -9.61 -8.88 13.86
C GLN A 47 -11.08 -8.93 13.40
N LYS A 48 -11.32 -8.86 12.10
CA LYS A 48 -12.67 -8.85 11.49
C LYS A 48 -13.05 -10.22 10.91
N GLU A 49 -12.06 -10.92 10.38
CA GLU A 49 -12.20 -12.19 9.69
C GLU A 49 -11.22 -13.19 10.30
N SER A 50 -11.68 -14.42 10.60
CA SER A 50 -10.81 -15.48 11.08
C SER A 50 -9.94 -16.00 9.93
N ILE A 51 -8.73 -15.46 9.82
CA ILE A 51 -7.73 -15.85 8.82
C ILE A 51 -6.48 -16.31 9.54
N GLU A 52 -6.10 -17.58 9.36
CA GLU A 52 -4.86 -18.11 9.87
C GLU A 52 -3.72 -17.79 8.89
N PRO A 53 -2.59 -17.21 9.35
CA PRO A 53 -1.44 -16.92 8.48
C PRO A 53 -0.90 -18.16 7.74
N SER A 54 -1.05 -19.34 8.35
CA SER A 54 -0.62 -20.63 7.78
C SER A 54 -1.41 -21.06 6.54
N GLU A 55 -2.58 -20.45 6.28
CA GLU A 55 -3.39 -20.75 5.10
C GLU A 55 -3.05 -19.86 3.90
N ILE A 56 -2.18 -18.86 4.07
CA ILE A 56 -1.81 -17.93 2.99
C ILE A 56 -0.74 -18.56 2.11
N GLU A 57 -1.06 -18.71 0.83
CA GLU A 57 -0.23 -19.40 -0.17
C GLU A 57 0.42 -18.43 -1.16
N GLY A 58 -0.02 -17.17 -1.19
CA GLY A 58 0.58 -16.13 -2.01
C GLY A 58 0.43 -14.72 -1.42
N VAL A 59 1.44 -13.87 -1.58
CA VAL A 59 1.43 -12.46 -1.22
C VAL A 59 1.92 -11.62 -2.39
N VAL A 60 1.11 -10.65 -2.80
CA VAL A 60 1.47 -9.67 -3.81
C VAL A 60 1.40 -8.29 -3.20
N LEU A 61 2.47 -7.50 -3.33
CA LEU A 61 2.47 -6.09 -2.96
C LEU A 61 2.51 -5.23 -4.23
N CYS A 62 1.53 -4.35 -4.39
CA CYS A 62 1.54 -3.31 -5.40
C CYS A 62 2.02 -1.99 -4.78
N THR A 63 3.17 -1.49 -5.24
CA THR A 63 3.76 -0.22 -4.79
C THR A 63 4.70 0.34 -5.87
N GLN A 64 4.74 1.66 -6.05
CA GLN A 64 5.78 2.32 -6.86
C GLN A 64 6.95 2.80 -6.02
N ASN A 65 6.77 2.90 -4.71
CA ASN A 65 7.73 3.49 -3.80
C ASN A 65 8.01 2.50 -2.65
N PRO A 66 8.71 1.40 -2.93
CA PRO A 66 9.06 0.40 -1.92
C PRO A 66 10.05 0.97 -0.90
N ASP A 67 10.10 0.37 0.28
CA ASP A 67 11.13 0.70 1.26
C ASP A 67 12.50 0.24 0.76
N GLY A 68 13.58 0.83 1.29
CA GLY A 68 14.95 0.33 1.08
C GLY A 68 15.45 0.29 -0.37
N GLY A 69 14.78 0.98 -1.31
CA GLY A 69 15.15 0.96 -2.73
C GLY A 69 14.67 -0.28 -3.49
N GLY A 70 13.75 -1.06 -2.91
CA GLY A 70 13.10 -2.20 -3.57
C GLY A 70 13.78 -3.56 -3.39
N LEU A 71 14.91 -3.63 -2.65
CA LEU A 71 15.55 -4.90 -2.29
C LEU A 71 15.96 -4.93 -0.81
N PRO A 72 15.63 -6.01 -0.07
CA PRO A 72 14.78 -7.12 -0.48
C PRO A 72 13.36 -6.64 -0.84
N HIS A 73 12.63 -7.39 -1.66
CA HIS A 73 11.25 -7.05 -1.99
C HIS A 73 10.44 -6.88 -0.70
N ASN A 74 9.58 -5.86 -0.66
CA ASN A 74 8.79 -5.56 0.52
C ASN A 74 7.79 -6.69 0.82
N SER A 75 7.27 -7.39 -0.19
CA SER A 75 6.47 -8.62 0.00
C SER A 75 7.22 -9.72 0.73
N ALA A 76 8.54 -9.85 0.55
CA ALA A 76 9.35 -10.83 1.27
C ALA A 76 9.57 -10.43 2.73
N LEU A 77 9.68 -9.13 3.02
CA LEU A 77 9.72 -8.61 4.39
C LEU A 77 8.37 -8.81 5.10
N ILE A 78 7.27 -8.55 4.41
CA ILE A 78 5.90 -8.80 4.91
C ILE A 78 5.70 -10.30 5.17
N HIS A 79 6.15 -11.17 4.26
CA HIS A 79 6.12 -12.62 4.43
C HIS A 79 6.80 -13.05 5.75
N ALA A 80 8.00 -12.52 6.00
CA ALA A 80 8.73 -12.79 7.23
C ALA A 80 8.05 -12.21 8.48
N GLU A 81 7.57 -10.97 8.45
CA GLU A 81 6.88 -10.32 9.57
C GLU A 81 5.57 -11.02 9.96
N LEU A 82 4.83 -11.52 8.97
CA LEU A 82 3.57 -12.23 9.18
C LEU A 82 3.76 -13.71 9.53
N GLY A 83 5.00 -14.23 9.47
CA GLY A 83 5.30 -15.63 9.75
C GLY A 83 4.60 -16.59 8.79
N LEU A 84 4.54 -16.23 7.50
CA LEU A 84 3.84 -17.03 6.49
C LEU A 84 4.61 -18.33 6.18
N PRO A 85 3.92 -19.36 5.64
CA PRO A 85 4.57 -20.60 5.23
C PRO A 85 5.75 -20.37 4.28
N VAL A 86 6.80 -21.18 4.39
CA VAL A 86 7.99 -21.09 3.52
C VAL A 86 7.63 -21.23 2.03
N GLU A 87 6.53 -21.94 1.76
CA GLU A 87 6.05 -22.26 0.41
C GLU A 87 5.18 -21.14 -0.17
N CYS A 88 4.85 -20.12 0.63
CA CYS A 88 4.07 -18.97 0.21
C CYS A 88 4.84 -18.14 -0.81
N ALA A 89 4.31 -18.03 -2.03
CA ALA A 89 4.92 -17.20 -3.06
C ALA A 89 4.79 -15.73 -2.69
N CYS A 90 5.85 -14.93 -2.80
CA CYS A 90 5.80 -13.49 -2.57
C CYS A 90 6.52 -12.69 -3.66
N PHE A 91 5.90 -11.63 -4.15
CA PHE A 91 6.50 -10.72 -5.13
C PHE A 91 5.86 -9.33 -5.13
N ASP A 92 6.64 -8.35 -5.60
CA ASP A 92 6.20 -6.95 -5.73
C ASP A 92 5.80 -6.65 -7.19
N ILE A 93 4.82 -5.77 -7.36
CA ILE A 93 4.39 -5.22 -8.65
C ILE A 93 4.52 -3.70 -8.59
N GLY A 94 5.33 -3.14 -9.50
CA GLY A 94 5.51 -1.70 -9.66
C GLY A 94 4.38 -1.06 -10.49
N LEU A 95 3.30 -0.61 -9.84
CA LEU A 95 2.17 0.06 -10.50
C LEU A 95 1.51 1.11 -9.59
N GLY A 96 0.99 2.17 -10.20
CA GLY A 96 0.30 3.28 -9.50
C GLY A 96 -1.20 3.12 -9.37
N CYS A 97 -1.97 4.15 -9.73
CA CYS A 97 -3.41 4.23 -9.44
C CYS A 97 -4.27 3.10 -10.02
N SER A 98 -3.84 2.43 -11.09
CA SER A 98 -4.51 1.25 -11.65
C SER A 98 -4.02 -0.07 -11.04
N GLY A 99 -3.11 -0.01 -10.06
CA GLY A 99 -2.41 -1.14 -9.48
C GLY A 99 -3.33 -2.15 -8.80
N TYR A 100 -4.42 -1.70 -8.17
CA TYR A 100 -5.37 -2.62 -7.53
C TYR A 100 -6.02 -3.58 -8.54
N VAL A 101 -6.58 -3.07 -9.64
CA VAL A 101 -7.30 -3.92 -10.61
C VAL A 101 -6.36 -4.86 -11.38
N TYR A 102 -5.15 -4.40 -11.71
CA TYR A 102 -4.15 -5.23 -12.36
C TYR A 102 -3.52 -6.24 -11.41
N GLY A 103 -3.18 -5.82 -10.19
CA GLY A 103 -2.69 -6.70 -9.14
C GLY A 103 -3.69 -7.79 -8.80
N LEU A 104 -4.99 -7.45 -8.74
CA LEU A 104 -6.06 -8.42 -8.51
C LEU A 104 -6.14 -9.44 -9.66
N SER A 105 -6.06 -8.99 -10.91
CA SER A 105 -6.05 -9.89 -12.07
C SER A 105 -4.83 -10.82 -12.07
N VAL A 106 -3.66 -10.30 -11.73
CA VAL A 106 -2.40 -11.06 -11.65
C VAL A 106 -2.48 -12.12 -10.57
N ILE A 107 -2.81 -11.75 -9.32
CA ILE A 107 -2.85 -12.70 -8.21
C ILE A 107 -3.93 -13.77 -8.43
N GLN A 108 -5.11 -13.40 -8.94
CA GLN A 108 -6.17 -14.38 -9.26
C GLN A 108 -5.72 -15.41 -10.29
N SER A 109 -5.08 -14.95 -11.37
CA SER A 109 -4.61 -15.83 -12.44
C SER A 109 -3.47 -16.75 -11.95
N PHE A 110 -2.53 -16.18 -11.19
CA PHE A 110 -1.43 -16.92 -10.60
C PHE A 110 -1.92 -17.99 -9.63
N MET A 111 -2.85 -17.64 -8.73
CA MET A 111 -3.44 -18.57 -7.79
C MET A 111 -4.21 -19.69 -8.49
N ALA A 112 -5.00 -19.36 -9.52
CA ALA A 112 -5.79 -20.34 -10.27
C ALA A 112 -4.92 -21.40 -10.95
N VAL A 113 -3.81 -20.98 -11.59
CA VAL A 113 -2.90 -21.90 -12.27
C VAL A 113 -2.14 -22.79 -11.28
N ASN A 114 -1.82 -22.27 -10.09
CA ASN A 114 -1.07 -23.00 -9.05
C ASN A 114 -1.98 -23.71 -8.04
N SER A 115 -3.29 -23.76 -8.26
CA SER A 115 -4.28 -24.37 -7.35
C SER A 115 -4.26 -23.82 -5.91
N MET A 116 -3.89 -22.55 -5.75
CA MET A 116 -3.90 -21.84 -4.46
C MET A 116 -5.32 -21.42 -4.08
N LYS A 117 -5.61 -21.42 -2.78
CA LYS A 117 -6.92 -21.09 -2.20
C LYS A 117 -6.95 -19.72 -1.54
N LYS A 118 -5.90 -19.31 -0.83
CA LYS A 118 -5.85 -17.99 -0.18
C LYS A 118 -4.59 -17.23 -0.55
N GLY A 119 -4.78 -16.00 -1.01
CA GLY A 119 -3.71 -15.07 -1.33
C GLY A 119 -4.02 -13.68 -0.78
N LEU A 120 -2.97 -12.91 -0.51
CA LEU A 120 -3.05 -11.54 -0.05
C LEU A 120 -2.58 -10.60 -1.15
N LEU A 121 -3.39 -9.59 -1.45
CA LEU A 121 -2.98 -8.47 -2.29
C LEU A 121 -2.93 -7.22 -1.43
N PHE A 122 -1.75 -6.64 -1.30
CA PHE A 122 -1.55 -5.33 -0.69
C PHE A 122 -1.40 -4.26 -1.76
N THR A 123 -1.95 -3.09 -1.50
CA THR A 123 -1.66 -1.86 -2.26
C THR A 123 -1.22 -0.80 -1.26
N CYS A 124 0.01 -0.31 -1.38
CA CYS A 124 0.54 0.65 -0.43
C CYS A 124 1.60 1.54 -1.09
N ASP A 125 1.32 2.84 -1.18
CA ASP A 125 2.25 3.84 -1.72
C ASP A 125 2.46 4.98 -0.71
N PRO A 126 3.68 5.16 -0.18
CA PRO A 126 4.02 6.19 0.79
C PRO A 126 4.32 7.53 0.11
N TYR A 127 3.39 8.07 -0.68
CA TYR A 127 3.59 9.31 -1.45
C TYR A 127 4.10 10.48 -0.60
N SER A 128 3.67 10.58 0.67
CA SER A 128 4.12 11.65 1.58
C SER A 128 5.64 11.68 1.82
N ARG A 129 6.39 10.64 1.42
CA ARG A 129 7.86 10.58 1.52
C ARG A 129 8.59 11.07 0.28
N ILE A 130 7.95 11.01 -0.89
CA ILE A 130 8.60 11.29 -2.17
C ILE A 130 8.15 12.62 -2.78
N LEU A 131 7.04 13.18 -2.31
CA LEU A 131 6.50 14.44 -2.77
C LEU A 131 7.30 15.61 -2.20
N ASP A 132 7.63 16.56 -3.07
CA ASP A 132 8.22 17.84 -2.66
C ASP A 132 7.15 18.64 -1.91
N PRO A 133 7.35 18.97 -0.62
CA PRO A 133 6.38 19.74 0.13
C PRO A 133 6.12 21.12 -0.48
N GLU A 134 7.02 21.68 -1.29
CA GLU A 134 6.90 22.98 -1.95
C GLU A 134 6.23 22.93 -3.33
N ASP A 135 5.97 21.74 -3.90
CA ASP A 135 5.20 21.62 -5.14
C ASP A 135 3.71 21.59 -4.86
N LYS A 136 3.09 22.77 -4.95
CA LYS A 136 1.64 22.99 -4.85
C LYS A 136 0.78 21.95 -5.58
N ASN A 137 1.22 21.44 -6.73
CA ASN A 137 0.39 20.55 -7.54
C ASN A 137 0.37 19.12 -7.03
N THR A 138 1.38 18.72 -6.26
CA THR A 138 1.59 17.32 -5.88
C THR A 138 1.65 17.09 -4.36
N CYS A 139 1.88 18.12 -3.54
CA CYS A 139 2.13 18.03 -2.08
C CYS A 139 0.90 17.89 -1.16
#